data_AF-A0AAF0MAB1-F1
#
_entry.id   AF-A0AAF0MAB1-F1
#
_cell.length_a   1.000
_cell.length_b   1.000
_cell.length_c   1.000
_cell.angle_alpha   90.00
_cell.angle_beta   90.00
_cell.angle_gamma   90.00
#
_symmetry.space_group_name_H-M   'P 1'
#
loop_
_entity.id
_entity.type
_entity.pdbx_description
1 polymer ?
#
loop_
_entity_poly.entity_id
_entity_poly.type
_entity_poly.pdbx_seq_one_letter_code
_entity_poly.pdbx_strand_id
1 'polypeptide(L)'
;MGIDWLAFLTVAVVAVVSACFVVLVYSIGLRLWSAADTRAGKYTVKDDGTVGPATAGFPQPGAVQPGVRAFRALAVACFAVSGLAVLYGIYLIVPQFH
;
A
#
# COMPACT_ATOMS: atom_id res chain seq x y z
N MET A 1 -35.16 24.45 13.04
CA MET A 1 -34.16 23.51 12.52
C MET A 1 -32.81 24.20 12.60
N GLY A 2 -32.06 24.00 13.69
CA GLY A 2 -30.72 24.53 13.82
C GLY A 2 -29.73 23.62 13.10
N ILE A 3 -28.80 24.18 12.33
CA ILE A 3 -27.72 23.40 11.71
C ILE A 3 -26.79 22.96 12.84
N ASP A 4 -26.61 21.65 12.97
CA ASP A 4 -25.62 21.11 13.90
C ASP A 4 -24.23 21.16 13.25
N TRP A 5 -23.54 22.28 13.46
CA TRP A 5 -22.19 22.51 12.93
C TRP A 5 -21.17 21.47 13.40
N LEU A 6 -21.38 20.85 14.57
CA LEU A 6 -20.50 19.80 15.07
C LEU A 6 -20.61 18.52 14.23
N ALA A 7 -21.80 18.18 13.75
CA ALA A 7 -21.99 17.00 12.91
C ALA A 7 -21.13 17.06 11.62
N PHE A 8 -21.07 18.23 10.98
CA PHE A 8 -20.22 18.43 9.80
C PHE A 8 -18.73 18.30 10.13
N LEU A 9 -18.29 18.88 11.25
CA LEU A 9 -16.90 18.79 11.68
C LEU A 9 -16.50 17.33 11.97
N THR A 10 -17.37 16.55 12.62
CA THR A 10 -17.13 15.13 12.88
C THR A 10 -16.95 14.34 11.59
N VAL A 11 -17.83 14.51 10.61
CA VAL A 11 -17.72 13.83 9.30
C VAL A 11 -16.42 14.20 8.61
N ALA A 12 -16.05 15.49 8.61
CA ALA A 12 -14.81 15.95 8.01
C ALA A 12 -13.58 15.29 8.63
N VAL A 13 -13.49 15.25 9.97
CA VAL A 13 -12.38 14.62 10.68
C VAL A 13 -12.34 13.11 10.42
N VAL A 14 -13.47 12.42 10.52
CA VAL A 14 -13.55 10.97 10.29
C VAL A 14 -13.15 10.62 8.86
N ALA A 15 -13.62 11.38 7.87
CA ALA A 15 -13.28 11.18 6.47
C ALA A 15 -11.77 11.36 6.22
N VAL A 16 -11.18 12.43 6.75
CA VAL A 16 -9.74 12.71 6.59
C VAL A 16 -8.90 11.62 7.25
N VAL A 17 -9.21 11.24 8.49
CA VAL A 17 -8.46 10.20 9.22
C VAL A 17 -8.56 8.85 8.50
N SER A 18 -9.77 8.48 8.04
CA SER A 18 -9.98 7.25 7.27
C SER A 18 -9.20 7.26 5.95
N ALA A 19 -9.24 8.37 5.22
CA ALA A 19 -8.49 8.52 3.98
C ALA A 19 -6.97 8.40 4.23
N CYS A 20 -6.44 9.10 5.23
CA CYS A 20 -5.03 9.00 5.61
C CYS A 20 -4.64 7.55 5.97
N PHE A 21 -5.48 6.84 6.72
CA PHE A 21 -5.23 5.43 7.06
C PHE A 21 -5.14 4.55 5.81
N VAL A 22 -6.13 4.63 4.91
CA VAL A 22 -6.16 3.83 3.67
C VAL A 22 -4.96 4.12 2.78
N VAL A 23 -4.60 5.41 2.62
CA VAL A 23 -3.45 5.85 1.83
C VAL A 23 -2.13 5.36 2.43
N LEU A 24 -1.96 5.41 3.75
CA LEU A 24 -0.75 4.93 4.43
C LEU A 24 -0.59 3.42 4.25
N VAL A 25 -1.65 2.64 4.51
CA VAL A 25 -1.63 1.18 4.35
C VAL A 25 -1.30 0.80 2.91
N TYR A 26 -1.90 1.46 1.92
CA TYR A 26 -1.62 1.22 0.51
C TYR A 26 -0.18 1.60 0.13
N SER A 27 0.31 2.75 0.60
CA SER A 27 1.68 3.22 0.36
C SER A 27 2.73 2.28 0.96
N ILE A 28 2.47 1.73 2.15
CA ILE A 28 3.30 0.69 2.77
C ILE A 28 3.32 -0.56 1.87
N GLY A 29 2.16 -0.98 1.35
CA GLY A 29 2.07 -2.09 0.39
C GLY A 29 2.95 -1.88 -0.84
N LEU A 30 2.90 -0.69 -1.45
CA LEU A 30 3.76 -0.34 -2.60
C LEU A 30 5.25 -0.39 -2.24
N ARG A 31 5.62 0.13 -1.08
CA ARG A 31 7.02 0.09 -0.60
C ARG A 31 7.52 -1.34 -0.40
N LEU A 32 6.70 -2.20 0.20
CA LEU A 32 7.03 -3.60 0.40
C LEU A 32 7.14 -4.36 -0.92
N TRP A 33 6.26 -4.05 -1.88
CA TRP A 33 6.28 -4.63 -3.22
C TRP A 33 7.54 -4.23 -3.99
N SER A 34 7.89 -2.93 -3.98
CA SER A 34 9.13 -2.42 -4.57
C SER A 34 10.36 -3.13 -3.96
N ALA A 35 10.40 -3.25 -2.64
CA ALA A 35 11.47 -3.96 -1.95
C ALA A 35 11.51 -5.47 -2.31
N ALA A 36 10.37 -6.10 -2.61
CA ALA A 36 10.33 -7.48 -3.09
C ALA A 36 10.89 -7.60 -4.52
N ASP A 37 10.56 -6.66 -5.41
CA ASP A 37 11.06 -6.66 -6.80
C ASP A 37 12.56 -6.40 -6.90
N THR A 38 13.12 -5.53 -6.03
CA THR A 38 14.58 -5.35 -5.91
C THR A 38 15.27 -6.64 -5.44
N ARG A 39 14.72 -7.32 -4.43
CA ARG A 39 15.25 -8.60 -3.93
C ARG A 39 15.09 -9.76 -4.90
N ALA A 40 14.10 -9.69 -5.78
CA ALA A 40 13.90 -10.64 -6.87
C ALA A 40 14.86 -10.39 -8.05
N GLY A 41 15.68 -9.35 -8.00
CA GLY A 41 16.64 -9.02 -9.06
C GLY A 41 15.99 -8.51 -10.34
N LYS A 42 14.78 -7.90 -10.27
CA LYS A 42 14.16 -7.28 -11.46
C LYS A 42 14.80 -5.92 -11.80
N TYR A 43 15.16 -5.17 -10.76
CA TYR A 43 15.74 -3.83 -10.87
C TYR A 43 16.82 -3.67 -9.80
N THR A 44 17.88 -2.91 -10.10
CA THR A 44 18.92 -2.53 -9.12
C THR A 44 18.96 -1.01 -8.99
N VAL A 45 19.04 -0.52 -7.75
CA VAL A 45 19.28 0.90 -7.46
C VAL A 45 20.78 1.08 -7.29
N LYS A 46 21.39 1.88 -8.17
CA LYS A 46 22.80 2.26 -8.09
C LYS A 46 22.98 3.27 -6.95
N ASP A 47 24.20 3.41 -6.42
CA ASP A 47 24.52 4.41 -5.40
C ASP A 47 24.28 5.86 -5.89
N ASP A 48 24.34 6.07 -7.21
CA ASP A 48 24.02 7.34 -7.88
C ASP A 48 22.50 7.64 -7.96
N GLY A 49 21.64 6.77 -7.39
CA GLY A 49 20.18 6.89 -7.43
C GLY A 49 19.54 6.46 -8.76
N THR A 50 20.35 6.03 -9.75
CA THR A 50 19.84 5.53 -11.03
C THR A 50 19.30 4.11 -10.89
N VAL A 51 18.17 3.83 -11.55
CA VAL A 51 17.57 2.49 -11.59
C VAL A 51 18.00 1.81 -12.89
N GLY A 52 18.74 0.70 -12.77
CA GLY A 52 19.24 -0.07 -13.90
C GLY A 52 18.66 -1.49 -13.97
N PRO A 53 18.69 -2.14 -15.14
CA PRO A 53 18.43 -3.57 -15.23
C PRO A 53 19.47 -4.32 -14.39
N ALA A 54 19.08 -5.44 -13.77
CA ALA A 54 19.97 -6.23 -12.90
C ALA A 54 21.26 -6.73 -13.59
N THR A 55 21.36 -6.59 -14.91
CA THR A 55 22.52 -6.91 -15.73
C THR A 55 23.57 -5.79 -15.84
N ALA A 56 23.30 -4.58 -15.34
CA ALA A 56 24.18 -3.41 -15.49
C ALA A 56 25.36 -3.34 -14.49
N GLY A 57 26.03 -4.46 -14.18
CA GLY A 57 27.34 -4.48 -13.51
C GLY A 57 27.39 -4.59 -11.98
N PHE A 58 26.52 -5.39 -11.35
CA PHE A 58 26.60 -5.81 -9.93
C PHE A 58 26.36 -7.33 -9.79
N PRO A 59 26.75 -7.99 -8.67
CA PRO A 59 27.04 -9.42 -8.57
C PRO A 59 26.01 -10.40 -9.16
N GLN A 60 26.59 -11.44 -9.78
CA GLN A 60 26.05 -12.59 -10.53
C GLN A 60 24.54 -12.93 -10.34
N PRO A 61 23.80 -13.15 -11.45
CA PRO A 61 22.42 -13.65 -11.43
C PRO A 61 22.36 -15.05 -10.80
N GLY A 62 21.67 -15.16 -9.66
CA GLY A 62 21.44 -16.47 -9.03
C GLY A 62 21.00 -16.45 -7.57
N ALA A 63 21.32 -15.42 -6.79
CA ALA A 63 20.92 -15.36 -5.39
C ALA A 63 19.58 -14.64 -5.23
N VAL A 64 18.46 -15.31 -5.53
CA VAL A 64 17.15 -14.85 -5.05
C VAL A 64 17.27 -14.72 -3.52
N GLN A 65 17.29 -13.49 -3.01
CA GLN A 65 17.48 -13.30 -1.59
C GLN A 65 16.32 -13.93 -0.82
N PRO A 66 16.59 -14.62 0.31
CA PRO A 66 15.53 -15.18 1.13
C PRO A 66 14.59 -14.06 1.57
N GLY A 67 13.28 -14.33 1.50
CA GLY A 67 12.25 -13.38 1.94
C GLY A 67 11.49 -12.64 0.83
N VAL A 68 11.81 -12.81 -0.46
CA VAL A 68 10.99 -12.24 -1.57
C VAL A 68 9.51 -12.59 -1.42
N ARG A 69 9.21 -13.88 -1.16
CA ARG A 69 7.83 -14.36 -0.95
C ARG A 69 7.16 -13.70 0.25
N ALA A 70 7.90 -13.51 1.36
CA ALA A 70 7.36 -12.92 2.58
C ALA A 70 7.01 -11.43 2.37
N PHE A 71 7.91 -10.65 1.76
CA PHE A 71 7.63 -9.24 1.44
C PHE A 71 6.45 -9.09 0.48
N ARG A 72 6.35 -9.99 -0.50
CA ARG A 72 5.24 -9.99 -1.45
C ARG A 72 3.92 -10.35 -0.78
N ALA A 73 3.91 -11.35 0.10
CA ALA A 73 2.73 -11.72 0.88
C ALA A 73 2.29 -10.56 1.79
N LEU A 74 3.22 -9.87 2.45
CA LEU A 74 2.92 -8.72 3.29
C LEU A 74 2.36 -7.54 2.46
N ALA A 75 2.93 -7.27 1.29
CA ALA A 75 2.40 -6.26 0.38
C ALA A 75 0.96 -6.59 -0.07
N VAL A 76 0.70 -7.84 -0.45
CA VAL A 76 -0.66 -8.31 -0.79
C VAL A 76 -1.60 -8.16 0.40
N ALA A 77 -1.15 -8.47 1.62
CA ALA A 77 -1.94 -8.29 2.84
C ALA A 77 -2.30 -6.80 3.04
N CYS A 78 -1.38 -5.86 2.85
CA CYS A 78 -1.67 -4.43 2.91
C CYS A 78 -2.73 -4.01 1.86
N PHE A 79 -2.61 -4.49 0.62
CA PHE A 79 -3.60 -4.20 -0.42
C PHE A 79 -4.96 -4.81 -0.12
N ALA A 80 -4.99 -6.04 0.43
CA ALA A 80 -6.23 -6.69 0.85
C ALA A 80 -6.90 -5.93 1.99
N VAL A 81 -6.14 -5.50 3.02
CA VAL A 81 -6.66 -4.68 4.12
C VAL A 81 -7.25 -3.36 3.61
N SER A 82 -6.54 -2.68 2.71
CA SER A 82 -7.01 -1.44 2.07
C SER A 82 -8.30 -1.67 1.27
N GLY A 83 -8.33 -2.71 0.44
CA GLY A 83 -9.52 -3.08 -0.34
C GLY A 83 -10.71 -3.45 0.55
N LEU A 84 -10.50 -4.25 1.60
CA LEU A 84 -11.54 -4.62 2.56
C LEU A 84 -12.08 -3.41 3.30
N ALA A 85 -11.23 -2.46 3.69
CA ALA A 85 -11.69 -1.22 4.34
C ALA A 85 -12.60 -0.40 3.41
N VAL A 86 -12.26 -0.27 2.12
CA VAL A 86 -13.09 0.41 1.13
C VAL A 86 -14.40 -0.32 0.88
N LEU A 87 -14.36 -1.65 0.72
CA LEU A 87 -15.56 -2.46 0.53
C LEU A 87 -16.50 -2.39 1.74
N TYR A 88 -15.95 -2.37 2.95
CA TYR A 88 -16.72 -2.17 4.16
C TYR A 88 -17.35 -0.77 4.21
N GLY A 89 -16.64 0.27 3.78
CA GLY A 89 -17.21 1.61 3.62
C GLY A 89 -18.40 1.61 2.65
N ILE A 90 -18.27 0.96 1.49
CA ILE A 90 -19.35 0.83 0.50
C ILE A 90 -20.55 0.08 1.09
N TYR A 91 -20.31 -1.01 1.82
CA TYR A 91 -21.34 -1.79 2.49
C TYR A 91 -22.19 -0.94 3.45
N LEU A 92 -21.56 -0.02 4.20
CA LEU A 92 -22.25 0.88 5.12
C LEU A 92 -22.98 2.04 4.41
N ILE A 93 -22.55 2.44 3.20
CA ILE A 93 -23.22 3.51 2.44
C ILE A 93 -24.47 2.98 1.74
N VAL A 94 -24.46 1.73 1.26
CA VAL A 94 -25.56 1.14 0.50
C VAL A 94 -26.55 0.43 1.44
N PRO A 95 -27.78 0.94 1.63
CA PRO A 95 -28.74 0.39 2.60
C PRO A 95 -29.35 -0.96 2.19
N GLN A 96 -29.06 -1.45 0.98
CA GLN A 96 -29.54 -2.76 0.52
C GLN A 96 -28.58 -3.90 0.91
N PHE A 97 -27.37 -3.57 1.39
CA PHE A 97 -26.39 -4.54 1.81
C PHE A 97 -26.45 -4.87 3.30
N HIS A 98 -27.15 -4.08 4.13
CA HIS A 98 -27.30 -4.29 5.57
C HIS A 98 -28.69 -3.93 6.08
#